data_AF-A0A4R5LZ99-F1
#
_entry.id   AF-A0A4R5LZ99-F1
#
_cell.length_a   1.000
_cell.length_b   1.000
_cell.length_c   1.000
_cell.angle_alpha   90.00
_cell.angle_beta   90.00
_cell.angle_gamma   90.00
#
_symmetry.space_group_name_H-M   'P 1'
#
loop_
_entity.id
_entity.type
_entity.pdbx_description
1 polymer ?
#
loop_
_entity_poly.entity_id
_entity_poly.type
_entity_poly.pdbx_seq_one_letter_code
_entity_poly.pdbx_strand_id
1 'polypeptide(L)'
;MSRSISPRFVKALCLAIWLALFASNKIAEPAPASMVVSLVVQQSCLVMEADAVDAPAVSCLHGEPYLVSRGDAPVARFGSEVQYAAYRAASALWIVMF
;
A
#
# COMPACT_ATOMS: atom_id res chain seq x y z
N MET A 1 -33.50 74.71 -9.80
CA MET A 1 -33.45 74.03 -11.12
C MET A 1 -33.47 72.53 -10.88
N SER A 2 -34.63 71.88 -11.06
CA SER A 2 -34.80 70.44 -10.86
C SER A 2 -34.42 69.70 -12.15
N ARG A 3 -33.36 68.88 -12.12
CA ARG A 3 -32.93 68.08 -13.27
C ARG A 3 -33.79 66.81 -13.34
N SER A 4 -34.65 66.74 -14.36
CA SER A 4 -35.44 65.55 -14.67
C SER A 4 -34.52 64.41 -15.08
N ILE A 5 -34.55 63.33 -14.32
CA ILE A 5 -33.76 62.12 -14.59
C ILE A 5 -34.44 61.34 -15.71
N SER A 6 -33.70 61.12 -16.79
CA SER A 6 -34.19 60.42 -17.97
C SER A 6 -34.60 58.97 -17.66
N PRO A 7 -35.75 58.50 -18.17
CA PRO A 7 -36.25 57.14 -17.91
C PRO A 7 -35.33 56.05 -18.45
N ARG A 8 -34.37 56.40 -19.33
CA ARG A 8 -33.34 55.46 -19.83
C ARG A 8 -32.30 55.13 -18.76
N PHE A 9 -31.98 56.07 -17.87
CA PHE A 9 -31.03 55.84 -16.77
C PHE A 9 -31.60 54.91 -15.72
N VAL A 10 -32.90 55.02 -15.41
CA VAL A 10 -33.57 54.14 -14.44
C VAL A 10 -33.57 52.69 -14.91
N LYS A 11 -33.80 52.44 -16.21
CA LYS A 11 -33.77 51.11 -16.79
C LYS A 11 -32.36 50.49 -16.77
N ALA A 12 -31.34 51.27 -17.12
CA ALA A 12 -29.95 50.82 -17.08
C ALA A 12 -29.50 50.48 -15.65
N LEU A 13 -29.91 51.28 -14.67
CA LEU A 13 -29.62 51.03 -13.27
C LEU A 13 -30.27 49.74 -12.76
N CYS A 14 -31.56 49.53 -13.07
CA CYS A 14 -32.24 48.29 -12.70
C CYS A 14 -31.56 47.06 -13.31
N LEU A 15 -31.16 47.12 -14.58
CA LEU A 15 -30.48 46.01 -15.24
C LEU A 15 -29.14 45.71 -14.58
N ALA A 16 -28.37 46.75 -14.26
CA ALA A 16 -27.08 46.62 -13.58
C ALA A 16 -27.22 46.02 -12.17
N ILE A 17 -28.25 46.41 -11.42
CA ILE A 17 -28.54 45.84 -10.09
C ILE A 17 -28.90 44.36 -10.22
N TRP A 18 -29.77 44.00 -11.17
CA TRP A 18 -30.14 42.62 -11.43
C TRP A 18 -28.93 41.76 -11.81
N LEU A 19 -28.05 42.25 -12.68
CA LEU A 19 -26.81 41.58 -13.07
C LEU A 19 -25.84 41.42 -11.89
N ALA A 20 -25.71 42.45 -11.04
CA ALA A 20 -24.85 42.40 -9.85
C ALA A 20 -25.35 41.39 -8.79
N LEU A 21 -26.67 41.26 -8.63
CA LEU A 21 -27.27 40.25 -7.76
C LEU A 21 -26.98 38.83 -8.25
N PHE A 22 -27.10 38.57 -9.55
CA PHE A 22 -26.82 37.24 -10.12
C PHE A 22 -25.33 36.89 -10.18
N ALA A 23 -24.45 37.88 -10.31
CA ALA A 23 -23.00 37.67 -10.26
C ALA A 23 -22.48 37.36 -8.85
N SER A 24 -23.26 37.64 -7.80
CA SER A 24 -22.93 37.34 -6.40
C SER A 24 -23.28 35.93 -5.95
N ASN A 25 -23.40 34.97 -6.89
CA ASN A 25 -23.37 33.56 -6.52
C ASN A 25 -21.96 33.19 -6.06
N LYS A 26 -21.72 33.36 -4.76
CA LYS A 26 -20.56 32.80 -4.07
C LYS A 26 -20.63 31.27 -4.23
N ILE A 27 -19.89 30.76 -5.21
CA ILE A 27 -19.63 29.33 -5.34
C ILE A 27 -18.96 28.93 -4.02
N ALA A 28 -19.66 28.12 -3.23
CA ALA A 28 -19.14 27.63 -1.96
C ALA A 28 -17.83 26.89 -2.24
N GLU A 29 -16.75 27.37 -1.64
CA GLU A 29 -15.45 26.72 -1.74
C GLU A 29 -15.56 25.33 -1.11
N PRO A 30 -15.18 24.25 -1.81
CA PRO A 30 -15.31 22.92 -1.25
C PRO A 30 -14.43 22.83 -0.01
N ALA A 31 -15.05 22.49 1.13
CA ALA A 31 -14.34 22.31 2.37
C ALA A 31 -13.21 21.28 2.19
N PRO A 32 -12.04 21.46 2.81
CA PRO A 32 -10.93 20.53 2.65
C PRO A 32 -11.36 19.14 3.15
N ALA A 33 -11.39 18.18 2.23
CA ALA A 33 -11.69 16.79 2.58
C ALA A 33 -10.49 16.20 3.33
N SER A 34 -10.70 15.81 4.59
CA SER A 34 -9.68 15.09 5.36
C SER A 34 -9.66 13.63 4.92
N MET A 35 -8.49 13.14 4.49
CA MET A 35 -8.27 11.72 4.19
C MET A 35 -7.35 11.12 5.24
N VAL A 36 -7.79 10.04 5.89
CA VAL A 36 -6.95 9.25 6.78
C VAL A 36 -6.32 8.13 5.96
N VAL A 37 -5.00 8.13 5.85
CA VAL A 37 -4.23 7.09 5.16
C VAL A 37 -3.56 6.21 6.21
N SER A 38 -3.75 4.91 6.10
CA SER A 38 -3.04 3.90 6.90
C SER A 38 -2.13 3.10 5.97
N LEU A 39 -0.85 3.02 6.33
CA LEU A 39 0.10 2.12 5.66
C LEU A 39 0.30 0.88 6.51
N VAL A 40 0.08 -0.29 5.90
CA VAL A 40 0.48 -1.58 6.47
C VAL A 40 1.83 -1.95 5.87
N VAL A 41 2.88 -1.94 6.70
CA VAL A 41 4.19 -2.42 6.29
C VAL A 41 4.16 -3.94 6.35
N GLN A 42 4.31 -4.59 5.20
CA GLN A 42 4.44 -6.04 5.15
C GLN A 42 5.87 -6.42 5.52
N GLN A 43 6.02 -7.33 6.49
CA GLN A 43 7.30 -7.99 6.73
C GLN A 43 7.56 -9.01 5.62
N SER A 44 8.78 -9.00 5.10
CA SER A 44 9.26 -10.00 4.17
C SER A 44 10.62 -10.52 4.62
N CYS A 45 10.81 -11.82 4.46
CA CYS A 45 12.07 -12.50 4.69
C CYS A 45 12.43 -13.29 3.44
N LEU A 46 13.70 -13.23 3.05
CA LEU A 46 14.27 -14.01 1.96
C LEU A 46 15.06 -15.16 2.57
N VAL A 47 14.71 -16.39 2.17
CA VAL A 47 15.45 -17.60 2.52
C VAL A 47 16.19 -18.05 1.26
N MET A 48 17.52 -18.00 1.31
CA MET A 48 18.37 -18.47 0.23
C MET A 48 18.61 -19.98 0.35
N GLU A 49 18.93 -20.60 -0.78
CA GLU A 49 19.22 -22.04 -0.85
C GLU A 49 20.35 -22.41 0.13
N ALA A 50 20.15 -23.54 0.80
CA ALA A 50 21.11 -24.14 1.71
C ALA A 50 21.76 -25.35 1.04
N ASP A 51 23.07 -25.53 1.24
CA ASP A 51 23.74 -26.77 0.89
C ASP A 51 23.54 -27.81 2.01
N ALA A 52 23.89 -29.07 1.75
CA ALA A 52 23.83 -30.16 2.73
C ALA A 52 24.60 -29.85 4.02
N VAL A 53 25.69 -29.09 3.89
CA VAL A 53 26.62 -28.81 5.00
C VAL A 53 26.31 -27.48 5.68
N ASP A 54 25.88 -26.47 4.93
CA ASP A 54 25.76 -25.08 5.41
C ASP A 54 24.30 -24.66 5.62
N ALA A 55 24.08 -23.86 6.66
CA ALA A 55 22.76 -23.33 6.98
C ALA A 55 22.26 -22.34 5.92
N PRO A 56 20.94 -22.24 5.69
CA PRO A 56 20.39 -21.24 4.78
C PRO A 56 20.72 -19.84 5.28
N ALA A 57 21.08 -18.95 4.35
CA ALA A 57 21.10 -17.54 4.64
C ALA A 57 19.67 -16.99 4.67
N VAL A 58 19.32 -16.29 5.74
CA VAL A 58 18.01 -15.65 5.94
C VAL A 58 18.23 -14.16 6.12
N SER A 59 17.48 -13.35 5.39
CA SER A 59 17.51 -11.89 5.49
C SER A 59 16.10 -11.34 5.55
N CYS A 60 15.78 -10.64 6.64
CA CYS A 60 14.48 -10.04 6.87
C CYS A 60 14.57 -8.52 6.77
N LEU A 61 13.63 -7.90 6.04
CA LEU A 61 13.66 -6.47 5.69
C LEU A 61 13.75 -5.53 6.91
N HIS A 62 13.22 -5.94 8.05
CA HIS A 62 13.17 -5.15 9.28
C HIS A 62 14.00 -5.74 10.43
N GLY A 63 14.88 -6.69 10.15
CA GLY A 63 15.74 -7.30 11.17
C GLY A 63 14.98 -8.12 12.22
N GLU A 64 13.80 -8.63 11.85
CA GLU A 64 12.99 -9.49 12.72
C GLU A 64 13.78 -10.71 13.19
N PRO A 65 13.59 -11.13 14.44
CA PRO A 65 14.27 -12.30 14.97
C PRO A 65 13.82 -13.55 14.20
N TYR A 66 14.76 -14.41 13.89
CA TYR A 66 14.48 -15.72 13.32
C TYR A 66 15.43 -16.75 13.93
N LEU A 67 15.01 -18.01 13.91
CA LEU A 67 15.79 -19.14 14.37
C LEU A 67 16.02 -20.10 13.20
N VAL A 68 17.27 -20.49 13.00
CA VAL A 68 17.65 -21.51 12.01
C VAL A 68 18.08 -22.75 12.77
N SER A 69 17.47 -23.88 12.47
CA SER A 69 17.82 -25.17 13.06
C SER A 69 17.90 -26.26 11.99
N ARG A 70 18.73 -27.26 12.23
CA ARG A 70 18.79 -28.46 11.39
C ARG A 70 17.82 -29.48 11.96
N GLY A 71 16.85 -29.90 11.15
CA GLY A 71 15.91 -30.95 11.49
C GLY A 71 16.44 -32.32 11.09
N ASP A 72 16.03 -33.34 11.83
CA ASP A 72 16.16 -34.71 11.35
C ASP A 72 15.27 -34.88 10.13
N ALA A 73 15.84 -35.43 9.06
CA ALA A 73 15.06 -35.74 7.88
C ALA A 73 13.96 -36.75 8.29
N PRO A 74 12.69 -36.52 7.91
CA PRO A 74 11.57 -37.32 8.42
C PRO A 74 11.76 -38.79 8.04
N VAL A 75 11.43 -39.72 8.94
CA VAL A 75 11.51 -41.18 8.67
C VAL A 75 10.65 -41.52 7.46
N ALA A 76 11.25 -41.51 6.29
CA ALA A 76 10.56 -41.77 5.04
C ALA A 76 10.54 -43.28 4.80
N ARG A 77 9.36 -43.80 4.50
CA ARG A 77 9.20 -45.16 4.01
C ARG A 77 9.35 -45.12 2.50
N PHE A 78 10.49 -45.62 2.02
CA PHE A 78 10.77 -45.65 0.59
C PHE A 78 10.18 -46.90 -0.05
N GLY A 79 9.52 -46.73 -1.19
CA GLY A 79 9.01 -47.85 -1.98
C GLY A 79 10.05 -48.44 -2.94
N SER A 80 11.21 -47.78 -3.11
CA SER A 80 12.31 -48.25 -3.95
C SER A 80 13.67 -47.71 -3.52
N GLU A 81 14.74 -48.39 -3.93
CA GLU A 81 16.13 -47.96 -3.71
C GLU A 81 16.46 -46.63 -4.40
N VAL A 82 15.81 -46.32 -5.53
CA VAL A 82 15.99 -45.04 -6.24
C VAL A 82 15.44 -43.87 -5.42
N GLN A 83 14.29 -44.04 -4.77
CA GLN A 83 13.75 -43.02 -3.86
C GLN A 83 14.62 -42.85 -2.62
N TYR A 84 15.16 -43.94 -2.08
CA TYR A 84 16.09 -43.89 -0.96
C TYR A 84 17.41 -43.19 -1.32
N ALA A 85 17.97 -43.47 -2.50
CA ALA A 85 19.19 -42.84 -2.99
C ALA A 85 18.97 -41.34 -3.25
N ALA A 86 17.84 -40.94 -3.84
CA ALA A 86 17.49 -39.54 -4.05
C ALA A 86 17.26 -38.79 -2.73
N TYR A 87 16.66 -39.43 -1.74
CA TYR A 87 16.47 -38.85 -0.41
C TYR A 87 17.79 -38.77 0.38
N ARG A 88 18.66 -39.78 0.28
CA ARG A 88 20.02 -39.75 0.85
C ARG A 88 20.89 -38.67 0.19
N ALA A 89 20.63 -38.38 -1.08
CA ALA A 89 21.27 -37.29 -1.82
C ALA A 89 20.61 -35.93 -1.54
N ALA A 90 19.38 -35.90 -0.99
CA ALA A 90 18.76 -34.67 -0.54
C ALA A 90 19.51 -34.17 0.71
N SER A 91 20.05 -32.96 0.58
CA SER A 91 20.74 -32.19 1.59
C SER A 91 19.94 -32.08 2.89
N ALA A 92 20.65 -31.89 4.01
CA ALA A 92 20.08 -31.76 5.35
C ALA A 92 18.83 -30.86 5.38
N LEU A 93 17.80 -31.28 6.12
CA LEU A 93 16.57 -30.50 6.27
C LEU A 93 16.84 -29.32 7.20
N TRP A 94 16.63 -28.11 6.70
CA TRP A 94 16.75 -26.87 7.47
C TRP A 94 15.38 -26.28 7.79
N ILE A 95 15.20 -25.83 9.03
CA ILE A 95 13.96 -25.23 9.53
C ILE A 95 14.27 -23.78 9.90
N VAL A 96 13.50 -22.85 9.33
CA VAL A 96 13.55 -21.42 9.66
C VAL A 96 12.24 -21.06 10.36
N MET A 97 12.33 -20.49 11.57
CA MET A 97 11.19 -20.02 12.36
C MET A 97 11.27 -18.49 12.51
N PHE A 98 10.13 -17.82 12.37
CA PHE A 98 9.94 -16.37 12.50
C PHE A 98 9.08 -16.07 13.72
#